data_AF-A0A354CQJ8-F1
#
_entry.id   AF-A0A354CQJ8-F1
#
_cell.length_a   1.000
_cell.length_b   1.000
_cell.length_c   1.000
_cell.angle_alpha   90.00
_cell.angle_beta   90.00
_cell.angle_gamma   90.00
#
_symmetry.space_group_name_H-M   'P 1'
#
loop_
_entity.id
_entity.type
_entity.pdbx_description
1 polymer ?
#
loop_
_entity_poly.entity_id
_entity_poly.type
_entity_poly.pdbx_seq_one_letter_code
_entity_poly.pdbx_strand_id
1 'polypeptide(L)' 'IASGGVHNMEDIMVCKKMGLYGAICGKSIYSGTLDLKEAIEIGEK' A
#
# COMPACT_ATOMS: atom_id res chain seq x y z
N ILE A 1 4.53 1.45 10.78
CA ILE A 1 3.62 0.63 9.95
C ILE A 1 2.36 1.46 9.72
N ALA A 2 1.95 1.67 8.46
CA ALA A 2 0.66 2.30 8.16
C ALA A 2 -0.47 1.26 8.36
N SER A 3 -1.57 1.62 9.02
CA SER A 3 -2.61 0.67 9.43
C SER A 3 -4.02 1.01 8.95
N GLY A 4 -4.22 2.20 8.37
CA GLY A 4 -5.54 2.66 7.95
C GLY A 4 -5.42 3.77 6.90
N GLY A 5 -6.39 3.84 6.01
CA GLY A 5 -6.43 4.85 4.95
C GLY A 5 -5.70 4.51 3.66
N VAL A 6 -5.08 3.32 3.55
CA VAL A 6 -4.43 2.86 2.31
C VAL A 6 -5.50 2.43 1.31
N HIS A 7 -5.86 3.33 0.40
CA HIS A 7 -6.96 3.21 -0.54
C HIS A 7 -6.49 2.78 -1.94
N ASN A 8 -5.37 3.33 -2.41
CA ASN A 8 -4.88 3.13 -3.77
C ASN A 8 -3.32 3.03 -3.84
N MET A 9 -2.78 2.93 -5.05
CA MET A 9 -1.33 2.83 -5.28
C MET A 9 -0.54 4.09 -4.87
N GLU A 10 -1.16 5.26 -4.84
CA GLU A 10 -0.52 6.51 -4.41
C GLU A 10 -0.20 6.46 -2.92
N ASP A 11 -1.10 5.88 -2.12
CA ASP A 11 -0.86 5.67 -0.69
C ASP A 11 0.35 4.77 -0.43
N ILE A 12 0.55 3.73 -1.27
CA ILE A 12 1.71 2.84 -1.19
C ILE A 12 3.00 3.61 -1.51
N MET A 13 2.99 4.44 -2.55
CA MET A 13 4.14 5.28 -2.91
C MET A 13 4.48 6.28 -1.79
N VAL A 14 3.48 6.86 -1.14
CA VAL A 14 3.68 7.75 0.01
C VAL A 14 4.26 6.97 1.19
N CYS A 15 3.69 5.81 1.54
CA CYS A 15 4.20 4.97 2.62
C CYS A 15 5.67 4.60 2.42
N LYS A 16 6.05 4.27 1.18
CA LYS A 16 7.43 3.99 0.81
C LYS A 16 8.33 5.22 0.94
N LYS A 17 7.91 6.39 0.42
CA LYS A 17 8.67 7.64 0.55
C LYS A 17 8.88 8.06 2.01
N MET A 18 7.95 7.72 2.88
CA MET A 18 8.05 7.94 4.32
C MET A 18 8.99 6.95 5.03
N GLY A 19 9.53 5.95 4.33
CA GLY A 19 10.43 4.95 4.90
C GLY A 19 9.75 4.02 5.92
N LEU A 20 8.45 3.78 5.78
CA LEU A 20 7.72 2.90 6.68
C LEU A 20 8.14 1.45 6.47
N TYR A 21 8.25 0.69 7.57
CA TYR A 21 8.51 -0.75 7.52
C TYR A 21 7.47 -1.55 6.72
N GLY A 22 6.22 -1.07 6.69
CA GLY A 22 5.14 -1.74 5.96
C GLY A 22 3.80 -1.03 6.11
N ALA A 23 2.81 -1.50 5.35
CA ALA A 23 1.44 -1.01 5.33
C ALA A 23 0.45 -2.18 5.39
N ILE A 24 -0.61 -2.05 6.18
CA ILE A 24 -1.69 -3.02 6.30
C ILE A 24 -2.80 -2.63 5.33
N CYS A 25 -3.01 -3.46 4.30
CA CYS A 25 -4.03 -3.24 3.27
C CYS A 25 -5.12 -4.31 3.42
N GLY A 26 -6.36 -3.87 3.66
CA GLY A 26 -7.51 -4.76 3.81
C GLY A 26 -8.59 -4.44 2.78
N LYS A 27 -9.48 -3.50 3.14
CA LYS A 27 -10.62 -3.11 2.29
C LYS A 27 -10.23 -2.78 0.85
N SER A 28 -9.13 -2.07 0.63
CA SER A 28 -8.65 -1.65 -0.70
C SER A 28 -8.30 -2.80 -1.63
N ILE A 29 -7.79 -3.90 -1.09
CA ILE A 29 -7.54 -5.15 -1.82
C ILE A 29 -8.88 -5.77 -2.23
N TYR A 30 -9.81 -5.93 -1.28
CA TYR A 30 -11.10 -6.56 -1.54
C TYR A 30 -12.01 -5.70 -2.44
N SER A 31 -11.87 -4.38 -2.42
CA SER A 31 -12.61 -3.47 -3.28
C SER A 31 -11.96 -3.25 -4.65
N GLY A 32 -10.78 -3.82 -4.91
CA GLY A 32 -10.06 -3.68 -6.18
C GLY A 32 -9.51 -2.28 -6.47
N THR A 33 -9.42 -1.42 -5.45
CA THR A 33 -8.86 -0.07 -5.59
C THR A 33 -7.34 -0.05 -5.44
N LEU A 34 -6.76 -1.16 -4.98
CA LEU A 34 -5.33 -1.38 -4.84
C LEU A 34 -5.01 -2.80 -5.33
N ASP A 35 -4.09 -2.91 -6.28
CA ASP A 35 -3.60 -4.19 -6.77
C ASP A 35 -2.50 -4.71 -5.84
N LEU A 36 -2.67 -5.92 -5.31
CA LEU A 36 -1.73 -6.51 -4.36
C LEU A 36 -0.35 -6.73 -4.98
N LYS A 37 -0.32 -7.19 -6.23
CA LYS A 37 0.93 -7.54 -6.90
C LYS A 37 1.76 -6.29 -7.17
N GLU A 38 1.11 -5.24 -7.68
CA GLU A 38 1.73 -3.93 -7.90
C GLU A 38 2.22 -3.31 -6.59
N ALA A 39 1.44 -3.40 -5.51
CA ALA A 39 1.81 -2.87 -4.21
C ALA A 39 3.06 -3.54 -3.61
N ILE A 40 3.19 -4.86 -3.78
CA ILE A 40 4.41 -5.59 -3.38
C ILE A 40 5.60 -5.16 -4.24
N GLU A 41 5.44 -5.07 -5.56
CA GLU A 41 6.53 -4.67 -6.46
C GLU A 41 7.05 -3.25 -6.16
N ILE A 42 6.15 -2.32 -5.83
CA ILE A 42 6.55 -0.98 -5.40
C ILE A 42 7.26 -1.04 -4.04
N GLY A 43 6.73 -1.81 -3.08
CA GLY A 43 7.25 -1.89 -1.71
C GLY A 43 8.62 -2.56 -1.58
N GLU A 44 8.97 -3.49 -2.48
CA GLU A 44 10.27 -4.18 -2.48
C GLU A 44 11.40 -3.41 -3.20
N LYS A 45 11.06 -2.56 -4.16
CA LYS A 45 12.02 -1.65 -4.82
C LYS A 45 12.41 -0.51 -3.88
#